data_AF-A0A663N657-F1
#
_entry.id   AF-A0A663N657-F1
#
_cell.length_a   1.000
_cell.length_b   1.000
_cell.length_c   1.000
_cell.angle_alpha   90.00
_cell.angle_beta   90.00
_cell.angle_gamma   90.00
#
_symmetry.space_group_name_H-M   'P 1'
#
loop_
_entity.id
_entity.type
_entity.pdbx_description
1 polymer ?
#
loop_
_entity_poly.entity_id
_entity_poly.type
_entity_poly.pdbx_seq_one_letter_code
_entity_poly.pdbx_strand_id
1 'polypeptide(L)'
;MNAAGRLEHPSGAVYEGEFRDNMFHGAGTHTFPNGAKYVGPFSENNYVSGLRQSSQKQNSSDLFQSWFKLFAYRCMQKYSADLC
;
A
#
# COMPACT_ATOMS: atom_id res chain seq x y z
N MET A 1 17.63 15.23 -14.75
CA MET A 1 16.20 14.94 -14.97
C MET A 1 15.74 14.06 -13.82
N ASN A 2 14.69 14.44 -13.10
CA ASN A 2 14.09 13.58 -12.09
C ASN A 2 13.03 12.74 -12.79
N ALA A 3 13.22 11.43 -12.83
CA ALA A 3 12.29 10.52 -13.48
C ALA A 3 11.76 9.56 -12.42
N ALA A 4 10.44 9.48 -12.24
CA ALA A 4 9.86 8.39 -11.47
C ALA A 4 9.89 7.12 -12.29
N GLY A 5 10.27 6.00 -11.67
CA GLY A 5 10.39 4.72 -12.36
C GLY A 5 10.10 3.53 -11.45
N ARG A 6 10.01 2.36 -12.08
CA ARG A 6 9.98 1.06 -11.41
C ARG A 6 11.14 0.24 -11.92
N LEU A 7 11.92 -0.30 -10.99
CA LEU A 7 13.07 -1.12 -11.27
C LEU A 7 12.91 -2.46 -10.57
N GLU A 8 12.85 -3.52 -11.35
CA GLU A 8 12.65 -4.89 -10.88
C GLU A 8 13.99 -5.62 -10.96
N HIS A 9 14.45 -6.12 -9.81
CA HIS A 9 15.65 -6.92 -9.75
C HIS A 9 15.30 -8.38 -10.11
N PRO A 10 16.22 -9.10 -10.76
CA PRO A 10 16.06 -10.53 -11.01
C PRO A 10 15.97 -11.36 -9.71
N SER A 11 16.40 -10.80 -8.57
CA SER A 11 16.23 -11.41 -7.24
C SER A 11 14.80 -11.34 -6.70
N GLY A 12 13.88 -10.66 -7.40
CA GLY A 12 12.50 -10.41 -6.95
C GLY A 12 12.35 -9.18 -6.05
N ALA A 13 13.43 -8.41 -5.83
CA ALA A 13 13.31 -7.09 -5.21
C ALA A 13 12.75 -6.08 -6.23
N VAL A 14 11.86 -5.19 -5.81
CA VAL A 14 11.25 -4.18 -6.67
C VAL A 14 11.40 -2.82 -6.02
N TYR A 15 11.96 -1.86 -6.75
CA TYR A 15 12.03 -0.47 -6.33
C TYR A 15 11.09 0.39 -7.18
N GLU A 16 10.28 1.22 -6.54
CA GLU A 16 9.39 2.18 -7.19
C GLU A 16 9.60 3.56 -6.56
N GLY A 17 10.07 4.54 -7.32
CA GLY A 17 10.40 5.85 -6.75
C GLY A 17 11.02 6.81 -7.75
N GLU A 18 11.55 7.91 -7.23
CA GLU A 18 12.25 8.89 -8.04
C GLU A 18 13.69 8.45 -8.32
N PHE A 19 14.12 8.68 -9.56
CA PHE A 19 15.46 8.43 -10.04
C PHE A 19 16.07 9.74 -10.45
N ARG A 20 17.30 9.95 -10.00
CA ARG A 20 18.11 11.08 -10.39
C ARG A 20 19.46 10.53 -10.84
N ASP A 21 19.82 10.84 -12.08
CA ASP A 21 21.09 10.42 -12.68
C ASP A 21 21.33 8.90 -12.61
N ASN A 22 20.28 8.11 -12.89
CA ASN A 22 20.24 6.64 -12.78
C ASN A 22 20.45 6.07 -11.36
N MET A 23 20.36 6.91 -10.32
CA MET A 23 20.42 6.50 -8.93
C MET A 23 19.08 6.72 -8.23
N PHE A 24 18.77 5.87 -7.24
CA PHE A 24 17.61 6.07 -6.38
C PHE A 24 17.77 7.37 -5.59
N HIS A 25 16.78 8.25 -5.67
CA HIS A 25 16.78 9.54 -5.00
C HIS A 25 15.35 9.93 -4.60
N GLY A 26 15.18 10.87 -3.66
CA GLY A 26 13.86 11.36 -3.29
C GLY A 26 13.00 10.27 -2.62
N ALA A 27 11.68 10.36 -2.75
CA ALA A 27 10.78 9.40 -2.11
C ALA A 27 10.64 8.13 -2.95
N GLY A 28 10.73 6.96 -2.30
CA GLY A 28 10.56 5.67 -2.97
C GLY A 28 10.02 4.57 -2.07
N THR A 29 9.70 3.44 -2.70
CA THR A 29 9.26 2.20 -2.09
C THR A 29 10.13 1.05 -2.58
N HIS A 30 10.86 0.41 -1.67
CA HIS A 30 11.65 -0.78 -1.96
C HIS A 30 10.98 -2.02 -1.38
N THR A 31 10.43 -2.86 -2.24
CA THR A 31 9.85 -4.16 -1.91
C THR A 31 10.94 -5.23 -1.96
N PHE A 32 11.19 -5.86 -0.84
CA PHE A 32 12.09 -6.99 -0.72
C PHE A 32 11.39 -8.29 -1.16
N PRO A 33 12.14 -9.29 -1.65
CA PRO A 33 11.58 -10.59 -2.05
C PRO A 33 10.95 -11.36 -0.88
N ASN A 34 11.29 -11.00 0.37
CA ASN A 34 10.65 -11.55 1.57
C ASN A 34 9.26 -10.94 1.86
N GLY A 35 8.76 -10.04 1.01
CA GLY A 35 7.50 -9.34 1.20
C GLY A 35 7.56 -8.15 2.17
N ALA A 36 8.72 -7.84 2.75
CA ALA A 36 8.89 -6.57 3.46
C ALA A 36 8.95 -5.42 2.45
N LYS A 37 8.33 -4.30 2.78
CA LYS A 37 8.41 -3.07 1.99
C LYS A 37 9.10 -2.00 2.83
N TYR A 38 9.95 -1.22 2.21
CA TYR A 38 10.53 -0.03 2.81
C TYR A 38 9.97 1.17 2.08
N VAL A 39 9.35 2.09 2.81
CA VAL A 39 8.82 3.34 2.25
C VAL A 39 9.57 4.48 2.91
N GLY A 40 10.26 5.29 2.11
CA GLY A 40 11.05 6.39 2.66
C GLY A 40 11.86 7.16 1.62
N PRO A 41 12.63 8.16 2.10
CA PRO A 41 13.57 8.91 1.30
C PRO A 41 14.84 8.09 0.99
N PHE A 42 15.25 8.15 -0.26
CA PHE A 42 16.47 7.59 -0.83
C PHE A 42 17.42 8.71 -1.22
N SER A 43 18.71 8.48 -1.00
CA SER A 43 19.75 9.40 -1.45
C SER A 43 20.90 8.60 -2.03
N GLU A 44 21.17 8.78 -3.32
CA GLU A 44 22.32 8.19 -4.01
C GLU A 44 22.41 6.66 -3.77
N ASN A 45 21.29 5.95 -4.00
CA ASN A 45 21.20 4.50 -3.80
C ASN A 45 21.21 4.02 -2.33
N ASN A 46 21.22 4.94 -1.35
CA ASN A 46 21.18 4.63 0.08
C ASN A 46 19.82 4.94 0.71
N TYR A 47 19.44 4.12 1.70
CA TYR A 47 18.26 4.31 2.55
C TYR A 47 18.58 5.38 3.60
N VAL A 48 17.86 6.50 3.60
CA VAL A 48 18.15 7.60 4.54
C VAL A 48 17.40 7.41 5.85
N SER A 49 16.06 7.42 5.81
CA SER A 49 15.22 7.35 7.00
C SER A 49 13.80 6.97 6.64
N GLY A 50 13.52 5.67 6.56
CA GLY A 50 12.24 5.16 6.08
C GLY A 50 11.68 4.10 6.99
N LEU A 51 10.38 3.91 6.88
CA LEU A 51 9.66 2.92 7.66
C LEU A 51 9.68 1.60 6.89
N ARG A 52 10.26 0.56 7.50
CA ARG A 52 10.13 -0.81 7.01
C ARG A 52 8.74 -1.31 7.38
N GLN A 53 7.82 -1.26 6.41
CA GLN A 53 6.52 -1.89 6.48
C GLN A 53 6.68 -3.38 6.17
N SER A 54 6.85 -4.22 7.19
CA SER A 54 6.62 -5.67 7.03
C SER A 54 5.14 -5.89 6.73
N SER A 55 4.83 -6.88 5.88
CA SER A 55 3.49 -7.20 5.34
C SER A 55 2.46 -7.67 6.39
N GLN A 56 2.36 -6.99 7.52
CA GLN A 56 1.18 -6.99 8.38
C GLN A 56 0.52 -5.61 8.38
N LYS A 57 0.01 -5.23 7.22
CA LYS A 57 -1.27 -4.50 7.18
C LYS A 57 -2.22 -5.30 6.30
N GLN A 58 -2.59 -6.48 6.79
CA GLN A 58 -3.91 -6.99 6.41
C GLN A 58 -4.92 -6.03 7.02
N ASN A 59 -5.48 -5.19 6.15
CA ASN A 59 -6.90 -4.88 6.18
C ASN A 59 -7.48 -4.49 7.56
N SER A 60 -7.20 -3.28 8.05
CA SER A 60 -8.05 -2.72 9.12
C SER A 60 -9.27 -1.97 8.57
N SER A 61 -9.43 -1.83 7.24
CA SER A 61 -10.61 -1.24 6.61
C SER A 61 -11.62 -2.26 6.09
N ASP A 62 -11.22 -3.50 5.80
CA ASP A 62 -12.14 -4.51 5.24
C ASP A 62 -12.97 -5.25 6.30
N LEU A 63 -12.54 -5.21 7.56
CA LEU A 63 -13.38 -5.67 8.69
C LEU A 63 -14.42 -4.62 9.12
N PHE A 64 -14.15 -3.34 8.87
CA PHE A 64 -15.13 -2.27 9.14
C PHE A 64 -16.21 -2.20 8.03
N GLN A 65 -15.85 -2.41 6.76
CA GLN A 65 -16.85 -2.41 5.68
C GLN A 65 -17.78 -3.63 5.68
N SER A 66 -17.35 -4.78 6.22
CA SER A 66 -18.17 -5.99 6.22
C SER A 66 -19.35 -5.89 7.21
N TRP A 67 -19.20 -5.17 8.32
CA TRP A 67 -20.30 -4.96 9.28
C TRP A 67 -21.29 -3.88 8.82
N PHE A 68 -20.80 -2.81 8.17
CA PHE A 68 -21.65 -1.76 7.57
C PHE A 68 -22.61 -2.32 6.50
N LYS A 69 -22.19 -3.28 5.68
CA LYS A 69 -23.06 -3.92 4.69
C LYS A 69 -24.16 -4.77 5.31
N LEU A 70 -23.91 -5.41 6.45
CA LEU A 70 -24.91 -6.21 7.17
C LEU A 70 -25.95 -5.35 7.91
N PHE A 71 -25.52 -4.18 8.42
CA PHE A 71 -26.41 -3.25 9.12
C PHE A 71 -27.37 -2.53 8.14
N ALA A 72 -26.90 -2.18 6.94
CA ALA A 72 -27.75 -1.58 5.89
C ALA A 72 -28.78 -2.57 5.32
N TYR A 73 -28.39 -3.84 5.07
CA TYR A 73 -29.30 -4.85 4.51
C TYR A 73 -30.40 -5.30 5.47
N ARG A 74 -30.17 -5.21 6.79
CA ARG A 74 -31.21 -5.49 7.80
C ARG A 74 -32.16 -4.34 8.08
N CYS A 75 -31.86 -3.13 7.61
CA CYS A 75 -32.78 -1.99 7.74
C CYS A 75 -33.82 -1.95 6.60
N MET A 76 -33.47 -2.40 5.38
CA MET A 76 -34.39 -2.37 4.23
C MET A 76 -35.39 -3.53 4.12
N GLN A 77 -35.30 -4.60 4.92
CA GLN A 77 -36.28 -5.71 4.85
C GLN A 77 -37.44 -5.60 5.84
N LYS A 78 -37.43 -4.62 6.76
CA LYS A 78 -38.44 -4.51 7.82
C LYS A 78 -39.46 -3.37 7.60
N TYR A 79 -39.39 -2.66 6.47
CA TYR A 79 -40.25 -1.50 6.19
C TYR A 79 -41.27 -1.75 5.06
N SER A 80 -41.65 -3.01 4.79
CA SER A 80 -42.66 -3.34 3.78
C SER A 80 -43.66 -4.41 4.23
N ALA A 81 -43.92 -4.54 5.54
CA ALA A 81 -44.87 -5.54 6.07
C ALA A 81 -45.82 -5.06 7.17
N ASP A 82 -45.91 -3.75 7.48
CA ASP A 82 -46.86 -3.24 8.50
C ASP A 82 -47.57 -1.95 8.05
N LEU A 83 -48.05 -1.90 6.80
CA LEU A 83 -49.07 -0.95 6.34
C LEU A 83 -49.92 -1.59 5.23
N CYS A 84 -50.83 -2.49 5.62
CA CYS A 84 -52.16 -2.70 5.06
C CYS A 84 -53.00 -3.51 6.05
#